data_AF-A0A172T2Y1-F1
#
_entry.id   AF-A0A172T2Y1-F1
#
_cell.length_a   1.000
_cell.length_b   1.000
_cell.length_c   1.000
_cell.angle_alpha   90.00
_cell.angle_beta   90.00
_cell.angle_gamma   90.00
#
_symmetry.space_group_name_H-M   'P 1'
#
loop_
_entity.id
_entity.type
_entity.pdbx_description
1 polymer ?
#
loop_
_entity_poly.entity_id
_entity_poly.type
_entity_poly.pdbx_seq_one_letter_code
_entity_poly.pdbx_strand_id
1 'polypeptide(L)'
;MCRMAAFSSSNDICIVEVFDKVSVMAERGRGAPHDDGYGLIIQSQFEKFEHKSTKAIYEDADFRKLCEKLRGEVGIIHARKASPGIPVGLQQLHPFYIEGRYLAHNGTIRNANKANLFQSDTYDFFLSIHDFKDFEGLLNNVKKYVENHDFSGINFLLLDELDKSLYVGCIYTGDSEYFTLYYKADKTSFFVYSQEDVEDSLTPMENGQIFKVRNGEIIEEGKVF
;
A
#
# COMPACT_ATOMS: atom_id res chain seq x y z
N MET A 1 1.78 1.54 -12.63
CA MET A 1 1.78 1.55 -11.15
C MET A 1 0.59 2.36 -10.71
N CYS A 2 -0.19 1.83 -9.77
CA CYS A 2 -1.35 2.48 -9.18
C CYS A 2 -0.93 3.64 -8.25
N ARG A 3 -1.86 4.19 -7.47
CA ARG A 3 -1.56 5.18 -6.43
C ARG A 3 -1.95 4.66 -5.07
N MET A 4 -1.07 4.81 -4.10
CA MET A 4 -1.33 4.29 -2.76
C MET A 4 -0.68 5.15 -1.70
N ALA A 5 -1.26 5.07 -0.51
CA ALA A 5 -0.72 5.63 0.70
C ALA A 5 -0.98 4.70 1.87
N ALA A 6 -0.16 4.80 2.90
CA ALA A 6 -0.45 4.24 4.20
C ALA A 6 -0.01 5.19 5.30
N PHE A 7 -0.57 4.99 6.48
CA PHE A 7 -0.19 5.73 7.66
C PHE A 7 -0.17 4.83 8.89
N SER A 8 0.61 5.24 9.87
CA SER A 8 0.58 4.76 11.25
C SER A 8 0.72 5.97 12.17
N SER A 9 -0.03 6.03 13.26
CA SER A 9 0.02 7.10 14.23
C SER A 9 -0.23 6.59 15.64
N SER A 10 0.33 7.27 16.63
CA SER A 10 0.05 7.03 18.05
C SER A 10 -1.31 7.57 18.50
N ASN A 11 -2.01 8.32 17.65
CA ASN A 11 -3.35 8.85 17.92
C ASN A 11 -4.28 8.59 16.73
N ASP A 12 -5.58 8.56 16.97
CA ASP A 12 -6.59 8.53 15.91
C ASP A 12 -6.52 9.81 15.06
N ILE A 13 -6.21 9.65 13.77
CA ILE A 13 -6.19 10.74 12.79
C ILE A 13 -7.40 10.69 11.86
N CYS A 14 -7.83 11.86 11.38
CA CYS A 14 -8.84 11.93 10.32
C CYS A 14 -8.22 11.49 8.99
N ILE A 15 -8.86 10.56 8.28
CA ILE A 15 -8.26 9.97 7.07
C ILE A 15 -8.51 10.78 5.79
N VAL A 16 -9.33 11.84 5.85
CA VAL A 16 -9.69 12.64 4.66
C VAL A 16 -8.48 13.24 3.95
N GLU A 17 -7.45 13.66 4.68
CA GLU A 17 -6.24 14.24 4.06
C GLU A 17 -5.45 13.18 3.28
N VAL A 18 -5.35 11.96 3.83
CA VAL A 18 -4.69 10.83 3.14
C VAL A 18 -5.51 10.42 1.92
N PHE A 19 -6.84 10.38 2.05
CA PHE A 19 -7.75 10.10 0.94
C PHE A 19 -7.63 11.13 -0.18
N ASP A 20 -7.64 12.43 0.15
CA ASP A 20 -7.52 13.52 -0.82
C ASP A 20 -6.16 13.49 -1.53
N LYS A 21 -5.06 13.19 -0.82
CA LYS A 21 -3.74 13.02 -1.46
C LYS A 21 -3.73 11.85 -2.45
N VAL A 22 -4.28 10.69 -2.10
CA VAL A 22 -4.39 9.56 -3.05
C VAL A 22 -5.30 9.90 -4.22
N SER A 23 -6.37 10.65 -3.97
CA SER A 23 -7.32 11.13 -4.97
C SER A 23 -6.63 12.05 -6.01
N VAL A 24 -5.88 13.05 -5.56
CA VAL A 24 -5.10 13.95 -6.42
C VAL A 24 -4.04 13.17 -7.21
N MET A 25 -3.32 12.27 -6.54
CA MET A 25 -2.34 11.40 -7.20
C MET A 25 -2.98 10.54 -8.30
N ALA A 26 -4.19 10.02 -8.06
CA ALA A 26 -4.92 9.18 -9.00
C ALA A 26 -5.47 9.97 -10.20
N GLU A 27 -5.94 11.20 -9.98
CA GLU A 27 -6.50 12.04 -11.04
C GLU A 27 -5.42 12.69 -11.92
N ARG A 28 -4.35 13.19 -11.29
CA ARG A 28 -3.38 14.11 -11.94
C ARG A 28 -1.93 13.72 -11.76
N GLY A 29 -1.65 12.73 -10.93
CA GLY A 29 -0.29 12.27 -10.68
C GLY A 29 0.32 11.54 -11.87
N ARG A 30 1.53 11.02 -11.67
CA ARG A 30 2.26 10.32 -12.73
C ARG A 30 1.47 9.09 -13.21
N GLY A 31 1.42 8.93 -14.54
CA GLY A 31 0.69 7.83 -15.16
C GLY A 31 -0.82 7.85 -14.93
N ALA A 32 -1.39 8.97 -14.49
CA ALA A 32 -2.83 9.18 -14.40
C ALA A 32 -3.52 9.08 -15.78
N PRO A 33 -4.85 8.89 -15.83
CA PRO A 33 -5.74 8.62 -14.69
C PRO A 33 -5.54 7.19 -14.13
N HIS A 34 -5.84 7.03 -12.84
CA HIS A 34 -5.94 5.74 -12.13
C HIS A 34 -7.40 5.56 -11.68
N ASP A 35 -8.24 5.14 -12.62
CA ASP A 35 -9.71 5.17 -12.57
C ASP A 35 -10.38 3.79 -12.47
N ASP A 36 -9.59 2.72 -12.32
CA ASP A 36 -10.10 1.33 -12.29
C ASP A 36 -10.62 0.89 -10.90
N GLY A 37 -10.98 1.85 -10.04
CA GLY A 37 -11.47 1.62 -8.68
C GLY A 37 -10.47 1.96 -7.57
N TYR A 38 -10.92 1.91 -6.33
CA TYR A 38 -10.09 2.08 -5.15
C TYR A 38 -10.55 1.21 -3.98
N GLY A 39 -9.67 1.04 -3.00
CA GLY A 39 -10.01 0.41 -1.74
C GLY A 39 -9.14 0.87 -0.59
N LEU A 40 -9.61 0.61 0.61
CA LEU A 40 -8.94 0.99 1.84
C LEU A 40 -9.29 0.07 3.01
N ILE A 41 -8.39 0.09 3.97
CA ILE A 41 -8.57 -0.45 5.32
C ILE A 41 -8.06 0.58 6.31
N ILE A 42 -8.89 0.93 7.29
CA ILE A 42 -8.55 1.81 8.41
C ILE A 42 -8.81 1.05 9.70
N GLN A 43 -7.88 1.13 10.64
CA GLN A 43 -7.99 0.47 11.94
C GLN A 43 -7.63 1.46 13.04
N SER A 44 -8.48 1.54 14.07
CA SER A 44 -8.26 2.29 15.31
C SER A 44 -8.05 1.33 16.48
N GLN A 45 -8.06 1.87 17.71
CA GLN A 45 -8.02 1.03 18.91
C GLN A 45 -9.15 -0.02 18.93
N PHE A 46 -10.36 0.38 18.55
CA PHE A 46 -11.60 -0.37 18.78
C PHE A 46 -12.38 -0.72 17.50
N GLU A 47 -12.08 -0.04 16.40
CA GLU A 47 -12.87 -0.15 15.17
C GLU A 47 -11.99 -0.48 13.97
N LYS A 48 -12.61 -1.14 13.00
CA LYS A 48 -12.02 -1.48 11.72
C LYS A 48 -13.01 -1.12 10.62
N PHE A 49 -12.52 -0.44 9.59
CA PHE A 49 -13.33 0.00 8.47
C PHE A 49 -12.67 -0.39 7.14
N GLU A 50 -13.39 -1.18 6.35
CA GLU A 50 -12.96 -1.64 5.03
C GLU A 50 -13.93 -1.12 3.97
N HIS A 51 -13.39 -0.64 2.85
CA HIS A 51 -14.21 -0.20 1.72
C HIS A 51 -13.51 -0.46 0.40
N LYS A 52 -14.29 -0.84 -0.62
CA LYS A 52 -13.85 -1.00 -2.01
C LYS A 52 -14.94 -0.49 -2.94
N SER A 53 -14.54 0.22 -3.98
CA SER A 53 -15.44 0.79 -4.98
C SER A 53 -14.80 0.72 -6.35
N THR A 54 -15.59 0.41 -7.38
CA THR A 54 -15.12 0.45 -8.78
C THR A 54 -15.18 1.84 -9.37
N LYS A 55 -15.67 2.85 -8.64
CA LYS A 55 -15.58 4.25 -9.06
C LYS A 55 -14.12 4.73 -8.94
N ALA A 56 -13.72 5.68 -9.76
CA ALA A 56 -12.46 6.38 -9.52
C ALA A 56 -12.52 7.11 -8.16
N ILE A 57 -11.43 7.08 -7.40
CA ILE A 57 -11.36 7.66 -6.05
C ILE A 57 -11.71 9.16 -6.05
N TYR A 58 -11.37 9.88 -7.12
CA TYR A 58 -11.61 11.31 -7.28
C TYR A 58 -13.03 11.66 -7.72
N GLU A 59 -13.85 10.67 -8.08
CA GLU A 59 -15.26 10.85 -8.44
C GLU A 59 -16.22 10.50 -7.28
N ASP A 60 -15.73 9.85 -6.22
CA ASP A 60 -16.58 9.34 -5.13
C ASP A 60 -16.80 10.38 -4.02
N ALA A 61 -17.49 11.47 -4.37
CA ALA A 61 -17.72 12.60 -3.47
C ALA A 61 -18.50 12.22 -2.19
N ASP A 62 -19.40 11.23 -2.27
CA ASP A 62 -20.15 10.76 -1.10
C ASP A 62 -19.24 10.01 -0.13
N PHE A 63 -18.36 9.16 -0.64
CA PHE A 63 -17.39 8.46 0.18
C PHE A 63 -16.32 9.41 0.74
N ARG A 64 -15.91 10.43 -0.03
CA ARG A 64 -15.05 11.50 0.48
C ARG A 64 -15.66 12.20 1.71
N LYS A 65 -16.96 12.53 1.69
CA LYS A 65 -17.65 13.12 2.86
C LYS A 65 -17.68 12.18 4.07
N LEU A 66 -17.71 10.86 3.83
CA LEU A 66 -17.59 9.89 4.92
C LEU A 66 -16.18 9.92 5.53
N CYS A 67 -15.14 10.09 4.71
CA CYS A 67 -13.74 10.17 5.18
C CYS A 67 -13.49 11.33 6.14
N GLU A 68 -14.27 12.41 6.08
CA GLU A 68 -14.20 13.53 7.05
C GLU A 68 -14.55 13.10 8.50
N LYS A 69 -15.24 11.97 8.64
CA LYS A 69 -15.69 11.41 9.92
C LYS A 69 -14.87 10.18 10.34
N LEU A 70 -14.32 9.45 9.38
CA LEU A 70 -13.52 8.26 9.63
C LEU A 70 -12.18 8.61 10.29
N ARG A 71 -11.86 7.87 11.35
CA ARG A 71 -10.63 8.00 12.13
C ARG A 71 -9.95 6.66 12.29
N GLY A 72 -8.63 6.69 12.39
CA GLY A 72 -7.84 5.50 12.70
C GLY A 72 -6.40 5.80 13.07
N GLU A 73 -5.74 4.79 13.61
CA GLU A 73 -4.33 4.80 14.01
C GLU A 73 -3.45 4.25 12.89
N VAL A 74 -3.97 3.34 12.07
CA VAL A 74 -3.23 2.71 10.97
C VAL A 74 -4.14 2.43 9.79
N GLY A 75 -3.64 2.56 8.57
CA GLY A 75 -4.44 2.26 7.40
C GLY A 75 -3.69 2.28 6.08
N ILE A 76 -4.35 1.73 5.06
CA ILE A 76 -3.89 1.66 3.67
C ILE A 76 -5.01 2.19 2.78
N ILE A 77 -4.66 3.01 1.79
CA ILE A 77 -5.55 3.47 0.72
C ILE A 77 -4.86 3.20 -0.62
N HIS A 78 -5.58 2.63 -1.58
CA HIS A 78 -5.05 2.28 -2.90
C HIS A 78 -6.07 2.59 -4.00
N ALA A 79 -5.69 3.41 -4.96
CA ALA A 79 -6.42 3.74 -6.18
C ALA A 79 -5.76 3.05 -7.37
N ARG A 80 -6.51 2.18 -8.05
CA ARG A 80 -6.02 1.19 -8.99
C ARG A 80 -5.92 1.73 -10.41
N LYS A 81 -4.89 1.27 -11.12
CA LYS A 81 -4.80 1.28 -12.58
C LYS A 81 -4.43 -0.12 -13.07
N ALA A 82 -5.39 -0.81 -13.67
CA ALA A 82 -5.21 -2.15 -14.17
C ALA A 82 -4.22 -2.14 -15.36
N SER A 83 -3.36 -3.15 -15.40
CA SER A 83 -2.55 -3.38 -16.60
C SER A 83 -3.43 -3.91 -17.73
N PRO A 84 -3.08 -3.66 -19.01
CA PRO A 84 -3.85 -4.17 -20.15
C PRO A 84 -4.07 -5.69 -20.04
N GLY A 85 -5.32 -6.12 -20.24
CA GLY A 85 -5.71 -7.53 -20.19
C GLY A 85 -5.92 -8.10 -18.77
N ILE A 86 -5.76 -7.32 -17.71
CA ILE A 86 -6.09 -7.73 -16.34
C ILE A 86 -7.57 -7.39 -16.05
N PRO A 87 -8.35 -8.28 -15.40
CA PRO A 87 -9.73 -8.00 -15.04
C PRO A 87 -9.89 -6.72 -14.20
N VAL A 88 -10.95 -5.97 -14.49
CA VAL A 88 -11.40 -4.83 -13.69
C VAL A 88 -12.65 -5.24 -12.93
N GLY A 89 -12.55 -5.29 -11.61
CA GLY A 89 -13.64 -5.72 -10.74
C GLY A 89 -13.26 -5.58 -9.27
N LEU A 90 -14.28 -5.60 -8.40
CA LEU A 90 -14.12 -5.45 -6.95
C LEU A 90 -13.11 -6.46 -6.35
N GLN A 91 -13.07 -7.68 -6.90
CA GLN A 91 -12.17 -8.73 -6.44
C GLN A 91 -10.69 -8.37 -6.67
N GLN A 92 -10.38 -7.62 -7.72
CA GLN A 92 -9.00 -7.24 -8.05
C GLN A 92 -8.54 -5.95 -7.35
N LEU A 93 -9.42 -5.29 -6.59
CA LEU A 93 -9.06 -4.08 -5.86
C LEU A 93 -8.29 -4.44 -4.59
N HIS A 94 -7.20 -3.73 -4.37
CA HIS A 94 -6.46 -3.76 -3.11
C HIS A 94 -7.23 -3.03 -2.00
N PRO A 95 -6.88 -3.26 -0.73
CA PRO A 95 -5.97 -4.31 -0.24
C PRO A 95 -6.56 -5.73 -0.32
N PHE A 96 -5.73 -6.75 -0.56
CA PHE A 96 -6.11 -8.16 -0.40
C PHE A 96 -6.02 -8.58 1.06
N TYR A 97 -6.81 -9.58 1.49
CA TYR A 97 -6.83 -10.08 2.86
C TYR A 97 -6.44 -11.56 2.95
N ILE A 98 -5.55 -11.91 3.88
CA ILE A 98 -5.21 -13.28 4.28
C ILE A 98 -4.91 -13.29 5.78
N GLU A 99 -5.66 -14.07 6.56
CA GLU A 99 -5.36 -14.39 7.98
C GLU A 99 -4.95 -13.20 8.85
N GLY A 100 -5.76 -12.15 8.83
CA GLY A 100 -5.53 -10.95 9.64
C GLY A 100 -4.53 -9.95 9.05
N ARG A 101 -4.08 -10.18 7.81
CA ARG A 101 -3.15 -9.27 7.11
C ARG A 101 -3.82 -8.70 5.87
N TYR A 102 -3.54 -7.42 5.60
CA TYR A 102 -3.97 -6.74 4.38
C TYR A 102 -2.77 -6.35 3.55
N LEU A 103 -2.80 -6.54 2.23
CA LEU A 103 -1.70 -6.16 1.35
C LEU A 103 -2.17 -5.34 0.15
N ALA A 104 -1.56 -4.16 -0.03
CA ALA A 104 -1.59 -3.39 -1.27
C ALA A 104 -0.22 -3.47 -1.96
N HIS A 105 -0.23 -3.54 -3.30
CA HIS A 105 0.98 -3.66 -4.11
C HIS A 105 0.96 -2.70 -5.29
N ASN A 106 2.14 -2.17 -5.59
CA ASN A 106 2.41 -1.29 -6.71
C ASN A 106 3.59 -1.80 -7.52
N GLY A 107 3.28 -2.38 -8.68
CA GLY A 107 4.30 -2.87 -9.60
C GLY A 107 3.75 -3.94 -10.53
N THR A 108 4.65 -4.74 -11.07
CA THR A 108 4.31 -5.86 -11.95
C THR A 108 5.32 -6.96 -11.72
N ILE A 109 4.83 -8.15 -11.37
CA ILE A 109 5.64 -9.35 -11.26
C ILE A 109 5.29 -10.22 -12.47
N ARG A 110 6.23 -10.32 -13.43
CA ARG A 110 5.97 -10.84 -14.77
C ARG A 110 5.76 -12.34 -14.78
N ASN A 111 6.48 -13.06 -13.91
CA ASN A 111 6.42 -14.52 -13.78
C ASN A 111 5.60 -15.01 -12.57
N ALA A 112 4.81 -14.15 -11.93
CA ALA A 112 3.91 -14.54 -10.83
C ALA A 112 2.85 -15.56 -11.30
N ASN A 113 2.45 -16.47 -10.41
CA ASN A 113 1.39 -17.44 -10.72
C ASN A 113 0.00 -16.79 -10.63
N LYS A 114 -0.49 -16.30 -11.79
CA LYS A 114 -1.82 -15.69 -11.92
C LYS A 114 -2.97 -16.71 -12.00
N ALA A 115 -2.71 -18.01 -11.97
CA ALA A 115 -3.74 -19.04 -11.84
C ALA A 115 -4.22 -19.17 -10.38
N ASN A 116 -4.59 -18.04 -9.78
CA ASN A 116 -5.12 -17.91 -8.43
C ASN A 116 -6.53 -17.30 -8.45
N LEU A 117 -7.21 -17.32 -7.30
CA LEU A 117 -8.60 -16.89 -7.16
C LEU A 117 -8.87 -15.47 -7.71
N PHE A 118 -7.87 -14.60 -7.66
CA PHE A 118 -7.99 -13.18 -8.00
C PHE A 118 -7.40 -12.84 -9.38
N GLN A 119 -6.77 -13.80 -10.06
CA GLN A 119 -6.01 -13.57 -11.30
C GLN A 119 -4.99 -12.43 -11.17
N SER A 120 -4.31 -12.37 -10.02
CA SER A 120 -3.48 -11.23 -9.62
C SER A 120 -2.07 -11.68 -9.27
N ASP A 121 -1.07 -10.96 -9.80
CA ASP A 121 0.33 -11.11 -9.38
C ASP A 121 0.54 -10.70 -7.91
N THR A 122 -0.22 -9.71 -7.45
CA THR A 122 -0.20 -9.28 -6.05
C THR A 122 -0.62 -10.40 -5.12
N TYR A 123 -1.66 -11.15 -5.48
CA TYR A 123 -2.17 -12.20 -4.59
C TYR A 123 -1.18 -13.37 -4.49
N ASP A 124 -0.50 -13.71 -5.58
CA ASP A 124 0.61 -14.67 -5.56
C ASP A 124 1.78 -14.23 -4.67
N PHE A 125 2.17 -12.95 -4.78
CA PHE A 125 3.15 -12.36 -3.88
C PHE A 125 2.69 -12.41 -2.42
N PHE A 126 1.44 -12.06 -2.15
CA PHE A 126 0.90 -12.05 -0.79
C PHE A 126 0.87 -13.46 -0.17
N LEU A 127 0.43 -14.48 -0.94
CA LEU A 127 0.50 -15.88 -0.52
C LEU A 127 1.92 -16.30 -0.14
N SER A 128 2.94 -15.77 -0.82
CA SER A 128 4.34 -16.13 -0.59
C SER A 128 4.96 -15.47 0.64
N ILE A 129 4.42 -14.34 1.09
CA ILE A 129 5.03 -13.57 2.19
C ILE A 129 4.18 -13.50 3.46
N HIS A 130 2.87 -13.80 3.40
CA HIS A 130 1.96 -13.55 4.50
C HIS A 130 2.26 -14.38 5.75
N ASP A 131 2.87 -15.55 5.65
CA ASP A 131 3.18 -16.40 6.80
C ASP A 131 4.54 -16.03 7.40
N PHE A 132 4.50 -15.15 8.39
CA PHE A 132 5.67 -14.75 9.18
C PHE A 132 5.29 -14.50 10.63
N LYS A 133 6.26 -14.73 11.52
CA LYS A 133 6.15 -14.51 12.97
C LYS A 133 6.68 -13.14 13.40
N ASP A 134 7.72 -12.66 12.74
CA ASP A 134 8.46 -11.45 13.07
C ASP A 134 8.98 -10.78 11.79
N PHE A 135 9.61 -9.61 11.95
CA PHE A 135 10.12 -8.82 10.84
C PHE A 135 11.19 -9.55 10.03
N GLU A 136 12.07 -10.31 10.70
CA GLU A 136 13.09 -11.12 10.03
C GLU A 136 12.46 -12.20 9.14
N GLY A 137 11.41 -12.87 9.63
CA GLY A 137 10.62 -13.81 8.84
C GLY A 137 10.02 -13.17 7.58
N LEU A 138 9.38 -12.00 7.72
CA LEU A 138 8.86 -11.25 6.57
C LEU A 138 9.97 -10.88 5.58
N LEU A 139 11.09 -10.32 6.08
CA LEU A 139 12.22 -9.91 5.27
C LEU A 139 12.80 -11.09 4.47
N ASN A 140 12.95 -12.25 5.11
CA ASN A 140 13.44 -13.47 4.47
C ASN A 140 12.47 -13.99 3.40
N ASN A 141 11.15 -13.95 3.66
CA ASN A 141 10.14 -14.31 2.67
C ASN A 141 10.20 -13.39 1.44
N VAL A 142 10.30 -12.08 1.67
CA VAL A 142 10.42 -11.10 0.57
C VAL A 142 11.71 -11.30 -0.22
N LYS A 143 12.86 -11.50 0.44
CA LYS A 143 14.14 -11.81 -0.22
C LYS A 143 14.02 -13.03 -1.12
N LYS A 144 13.51 -14.13 -0.58
CA LYS A 144 13.29 -15.36 -1.34
C LYS A 144 12.36 -15.14 -2.54
N TYR A 145 11.30 -14.36 -2.38
CA TYR A 145 10.40 -14.05 -3.50
C TYR A 145 11.13 -13.24 -4.59
N VAL A 146 11.83 -12.17 -4.20
CA VAL A 146 12.58 -11.28 -5.09
C VAL A 146 13.67 -12.03 -5.86
N GLU A 147 14.41 -12.94 -5.22
CA GLU A 147 15.47 -13.74 -5.87
C GLU A 147 14.95 -14.66 -6.99
N ASN A 148 13.68 -15.07 -6.90
CA ASN A 148 13.09 -16.07 -7.81
C ASN A 148 12.09 -15.48 -8.82
N HIS A 149 11.89 -14.16 -8.82
CA HIS A 149 10.89 -13.50 -9.67
C HIS A 149 11.48 -12.38 -10.52
N ASP A 150 10.96 -12.27 -11.74
CA ASP A 150 11.19 -11.14 -12.62
C ASP A 150 10.08 -10.11 -12.44
N PHE A 151 10.44 -8.88 -12.07
CA PHE A 151 9.50 -7.81 -11.78
C PHE A 151 10.00 -6.46 -12.28
N SER A 152 9.13 -5.46 -12.31
CA SER A 152 9.50 -4.04 -12.45
C SER A 152 9.47 -3.32 -11.11
N GLY A 153 8.53 -3.69 -10.25
CA GLY A 153 8.43 -3.26 -8.86
C GLY A 153 7.60 -4.25 -8.04
N ILE A 154 7.89 -4.29 -6.76
CA ILE A 154 7.19 -5.02 -5.68
C ILE A 154 7.04 -4.06 -4.50
N ASN A 155 6.64 -2.81 -4.77
CA ASN A 155 6.32 -1.91 -3.67
C ASN A 155 5.08 -2.45 -2.98
N PHE A 156 5.10 -2.54 -1.66
CA PHE A 156 3.97 -3.06 -0.91
C PHE A 156 3.72 -2.28 0.37
N LEU A 157 2.44 -2.28 0.75
CA LEU A 157 1.95 -1.82 2.04
C LEU A 157 1.21 -3.02 2.65
N LEU A 158 1.72 -3.54 3.77
CA LEU A 158 1.12 -4.67 4.48
C LEU A 158 0.71 -4.23 5.88
N LEU A 159 -0.56 -4.39 6.23
CA LEU A 159 -1.08 -4.15 7.57
C LEU A 159 -1.30 -5.48 8.28
N ASP A 160 -0.67 -5.69 9.43
CA ASP A 160 -0.99 -6.78 10.37
C ASP A 160 -2.01 -6.28 11.40
N GLU A 161 -3.23 -6.82 11.36
CA GLU A 161 -4.35 -6.32 12.16
C GLU A 161 -4.23 -6.66 13.65
N LEU A 162 -3.49 -7.73 13.99
CA LEU A 162 -3.31 -8.17 15.37
C LEU A 162 -2.23 -7.35 16.07
N ASP A 163 -1.14 -7.13 15.35
CA ASP A 163 0.04 -6.41 15.84
C ASP A 163 -0.07 -4.89 15.64
N LYS A 164 -1.07 -4.45 14.85
CA LYS A 164 -1.30 -3.08 14.38
C LYS A 164 -0.03 -2.46 13.78
N SER A 165 0.73 -3.29 13.09
CA SER A 165 1.97 -2.89 12.44
C SER A 165 1.77 -2.74 10.94
N LEU A 166 2.31 -1.64 10.42
CA LEU A 166 2.39 -1.39 9.00
C LEU A 166 3.80 -1.78 8.53
N TYR A 167 3.88 -2.64 7.53
CA TYR A 167 5.11 -2.99 6.84
C TYR A 167 5.11 -2.32 5.46
N VAL A 168 6.19 -1.60 5.14
CA VAL A 168 6.29 -0.79 3.93
C VAL A 168 7.54 -1.23 3.18
N GLY A 169 7.38 -1.76 1.97
CA GLY A 169 8.49 -2.15 1.10
C GLY A 169 8.60 -1.25 -0.13
N CYS A 170 9.79 -0.70 -0.39
CA CYS A 170 10.15 0.02 -1.61
C CYS A 170 11.16 -0.84 -2.40
N ILE A 171 10.70 -1.60 -3.39
CA ILE A 171 11.53 -2.60 -4.09
C ILE A 171 11.23 -2.53 -5.58
N TYR A 172 12.25 -2.26 -6.39
CA TYR A 172 12.08 -2.14 -7.83
C TYR A 172 13.36 -2.43 -8.61
N THR A 173 13.18 -2.82 -9.87
CA THR A 173 14.23 -2.91 -10.89
C THR A 173 13.97 -1.93 -12.05
N GLY A 174 12.78 -1.32 -12.08
CA GLY A 174 12.41 -0.29 -13.03
C GLY A 174 12.95 1.09 -12.67
N ASP A 175 12.40 2.11 -13.34
CA ASP A 175 12.81 3.50 -13.17
C ASP A 175 12.56 4.02 -11.75
N SER A 176 13.61 4.50 -11.08
CA SER A 176 13.54 5.04 -9.74
C SER A 176 12.57 6.20 -9.61
N GLU A 177 12.45 7.05 -10.64
CA GLU A 177 11.46 8.11 -10.62
C GLU A 177 10.08 7.51 -10.44
N TYR A 178 9.77 6.47 -11.21
CA TYR A 178 8.45 5.83 -11.25
C TYR A 178 8.11 5.04 -9.99
N PHE A 179 9.10 4.40 -9.36
CA PHE A 179 8.89 3.43 -8.28
C PHE A 179 9.25 3.90 -6.87
N THR A 180 9.90 5.04 -6.69
CA THR A 180 10.26 5.49 -5.34
C THR A 180 9.01 5.76 -4.49
N LEU A 181 8.96 5.20 -3.28
CA LEU A 181 8.02 5.59 -2.24
C LEU A 181 8.58 6.75 -1.44
N TYR A 182 7.71 7.63 -0.97
CA TYR A 182 8.09 8.83 -0.24
C TYR A 182 7.36 8.85 1.09
N TYR A 183 8.09 9.05 2.18
CA TYR A 183 7.54 9.00 3.53
C TYR A 183 7.86 10.26 4.33
N LYS A 184 7.01 10.57 5.30
CA LYS A 184 7.32 11.51 6.38
C LYS A 184 7.06 10.82 7.69
N ALA A 185 7.96 11.05 8.64
CA ALA A 185 7.85 10.50 9.98
C ALA A 185 8.20 11.56 11.01
N ASP A 186 7.42 11.61 12.08
CA ASP A 186 7.73 12.36 13.30
C ASP A 186 7.54 11.45 14.53
N LYS A 187 7.49 12.05 15.73
CA LYS A 187 7.37 11.28 16.99
C LYS A 187 6.01 10.61 17.20
N THR A 188 5.02 10.90 16.34
CA THR A 188 3.63 10.49 16.55
C THR A 188 2.98 9.96 15.29
N SER A 189 3.60 10.15 14.12
CA SER A 189 2.98 9.80 12.86
C SER A 189 4.02 9.40 11.82
N PHE A 190 3.65 8.43 11.02
CA PHE A 190 4.32 7.98 9.83
C PHE A 190 3.30 7.97 8.70
N PHE A 191 3.68 8.56 7.57
CA PHE A 191 2.91 8.51 6.33
C PHE A 191 3.83 8.10 5.20
N VAL A 192 3.32 7.29 4.26
CA VAL A 192 4.02 6.94 3.03
C VAL A 192 3.08 7.09 1.84
N TYR A 193 3.62 7.56 0.73
CA TYR A 193 2.92 7.82 -0.53
C TYR A 193 3.70 7.26 -1.71
N SER A 194 2.99 6.81 -2.74
CA SER A 194 3.59 6.32 -3.99
C SER A 194 4.12 7.41 -4.92
N GLN A 195 4.04 8.67 -4.52
CA GLN A 195 4.51 9.81 -5.29
C GLN A 195 4.93 10.92 -4.33
N GLU A 196 5.95 11.68 -4.71
CA GLU A 196 6.31 12.91 -4.05
C GLU A 196 5.16 13.93 -4.12
N ASP A 197 5.01 14.69 -3.05
CA ASP A 197 4.11 15.84 -2.97
C ASP A 197 4.98 17.08 -2.74
N VAL A 198 4.92 18.04 -3.66
CA VAL A 198 5.78 19.24 -3.64
C VAL A 198 5.51 20.10 -2.40
N GLU A 199 4.33 19.98 -1.80
CA GLU A 199 3.95 20.73 -0.60
C GLU A 199 4.43 20.09 0.70
N ASP A 200 4.78 18.80 0.69
CA ASP A 200 5.28 18.08 1.86
C ASP A 200 6.80 17.81 1.72
N SER A 201 7.55 18.07 2.78
CA SER A 201 8.95 17.63 2.88
C SER A 201 9.03 16.10 3.10
N LEU A 202 8.85 15.32 2.04
CA LEU A 202 8.92 13.86 2.08
C LEU A 202 10.35 13.34 1.85
N THR A 203 10.69 12.28 2.55
CA THR A 203 11.95 11.55 2.39
C THR A 203 11.74 10.39 1.42
N PRO A 204 12.55 10.24 0.36
CA PRO A 204 12.48 9.07 -0.52
C PRO A 204 12.98 7.83 0.21
N MET A 205 12.27 6.70 0.05
CA MET A 205 12.75 5.39 0.48
C MET A 205 13.84 4.88 -0.47
N GLU A 206 14.84 4.23 0.07
CA GLU A 206 15.88 3.57 -0.72
C GLU A 206 15.32 2.30 -1.40
N ASN A 207 15.86 1.97 -2.59
CA ASN A 207 15.48 0.72 -3.25
C ASN A 207 15.93 -0.50 -2.42
N GLY A 208 15.02 -1.44 -2.23
CA GLY A 208 15.20 -2.63 -1.40
C GLY A 208 14.84 -2.42 0.07
N GLN A 209 14.49 -1.21 0.50
CA GLN A 209 14.21 -0.89 1.90
C GLN A 209 12.84 -1.42 2.33
N ILE A 210 12.78 -2.00 3.53
CA ILE A 210 11.55 -2.41 4.20
C ILE A 210 11.52 -1.81 5.60
N PHE A 211 10.42 -1.16 5.95
CA PHE A 211 10.14 -0.70 7.31
C PHE A 211 9.08 -1.57 7.97
N LYS A 212 9.20 -1.75 9.28
CA LYS A 212 8.07 -2.02 10.17
C LYS A 212 7.80 -0.77 10.98
N VAL A 213 6.55 -0.33 10.93
CA VAL A 213 6.07 0.88 11.56
C VAL A 213 4.98 0.52 12.57
N ARG A 214 5.01 1.16 13.73
CA ARG A 214 3.96 1.05 14.75
C ARG A 214 3.83 2.35 15.51
N ASN A 215 2.59 2.78 15.77
CA ASN A 215 2.28 4.00 16.50
C ASN A 215 3.00 5.24 15.94
N GLY A 216 3.20 5.28 14.61
CA GLY A 216 3.91 6.35 13.92
C GLY A 216 5.44 6.28 13.93
N GLU A 217 6.04 5.28 14.56
CA GLU A 217 7.50 5.12 14.61
C GLU A 217 7.96 3.95 13.74
N ILE A 218 9.08 4.14 13.03
CA ILE A 218 9.81 3.03 12.38
C ILE A 218 10.54 2.28 13.49
N ILE A 219 10.10 1.05 13.78
CA ILE A 219 10.62 0.23 14.88
C ILE A 219 11.63 -0.82 14.41
N GLU A 220 11.54 -1.26 13.16
CA GLU A 220 12.49 -2.18 12.53
C GLU A 220 12.70 -1.74 11.07
N GLU A 221 13.93 -1.91 10.58
CA GLU A 221 14.31 -1.60 9.21
C GLU A 221 15.20 -2.72 8.67
N GLY A 222 15.03 -3.04 7.38
CA GLY A 222 15.84 -4.03 6.69
C GLY A 222 15.96 -3.73 5.20
N LYS A 223 16.89 -4.42 4.54
CA LYS A 223 17.10 -4.35 3.10
C LYS A 223 17.05 -5.72 2.46
N VAL A 224 16.45 -5.75 1.27
CA VAL A 224 16.34 -6.94 0.42
C VAL A 224 17.64 -7.22 -0.32
N PHE A 225 18.32 -6.18 -0.81
CA PHE A 225 19.59 -6.25 -1.54
C PHE A 225 20.77 -5.83 -0.67
#